data_AF-A0AA41QL78-F1
#
_entry.id   AF-A0AA41QL78-F1
#
_cell.length_a   1.000
_cell.length_b   1.000
_cell.length_c   1.000
_cell.angle_alpha   90.00
_cell.angle_beta   90.00
_cell.angle_gamma   90.00
#
_symmetry.space_group_name_H-M   'P 1'
#
loop_
_entity.id
_entity.type
_entity.pdbx_description
1 polymer ?
#
loop_
_entity_poly.entity_id
_entity_poly.type
_entity_poly.pdbx_seq_one_letter_code
_entity_poly.pdbx_strand_id
1 'polypeptide(L)'
;MTATGANAIDRRVKIINNTGYTIEQFYASSVGQDSWEEDILGRDVLPSGSSVVINVDDGTGYCKYDFRAVFEDGDVLDKSNVNVCEIGSFTYN
;
A
#
# COMPACT_ATOMS: atom_id res chain seq x y z
N MET A 1 -0.75 -20.98 29.23
CA MET A 1 -1.50 -20.41 28.09
C MET A 1 -0.70 -20.63 26.83
N THR A 2 -1.18 -21.49 25.94
CA THR A 2 -0.61 -21.68 24.59
C THR A 2 -1.07 -20.53 23.71
N ALA A 3 -0.17 -19.63 23.35
CA ALA A 3 -0.41 -18.70 22.25
C ALA A 3 -0.53 -19.54 20.97
N THR A 4 -1.77 -19.77 20.52
CA THR A 4 -2.02 -20.16 19.14
C THR A 4 -1.47 -19.03 18.29
N GLY A 5 -0.28 -19.23 17.75
CA GLY A 5 0.29 -18.34 16.76
C GLY A 5 -0.73 -18.18 15.65
N ALA A 6 -1.36 -17.01 15.58
CA ALA A 6 -1.85 -16.53 14.30
C ALA A 6 -0.66 -16.73 13.36
N ASN A 7 -0.81 -17.54 12.32
CA ASN A 7 0.03 -17.36 11.15
C ASN A 7 -0.35 -15.96 10.64
N ALA A 8 0.24 -14.93 11.26
CA ALA A 8 0.03 -13.56 10.86
C ALA A 8 0.70 -13.48 9.50
N ILE A 9 -0.10 -13.68 8.45
CA ILE A 9 0.36 -13.48 7.09
C ILE A 9 0.89 -12.05 7.06
N ASP A 10 2.17 -11.94 6.73
CA ASP A 10 2.87 -10.67 6.69
C ASP A 10 2.32 -9.86 5.53
N ARG A 11 1.53 -8.83 5.86
CA ARG A 11 0.90 -7.93 4.88
C ARG A 11 1.70 -6.65 4.70
N ARG A 12 3.02 -6.74 4.93
CA ARG A 12 3.97 -5.70 4.58
C ARG A 12 4.32 -5.78 3.10
N VAL A 13 4.07 -4.70 2.38
CA VAL A 13 4.38 -4.59 0.95
C VAL A 13 5.39 -3.47 0.74
N LYS A 14 6.43 -3.74 -0.05
CA LYS A 14 7.33 -2.69 -0.51
C LYS A 14 6.73 -1.96 -1.71
N ILE A 15 6.37 -0.69 -1.55
CA ILE A 15 5.98 0.18 -2.65
C ILE A 15 7.23 0.79 -3.26
N ILE A 16 7.37 0.67 -4.58
CA ILE A 16 8.51 1.16 -5.36
C ILE A 16 7.96 2.20 -6.34
N ASN A 17 8.54 3.39 -6.32
CA ASN A 17 8.19 4.45 -7.26
C ASN A 17 9.25 4.52 -8.36
N ASN A 18 8.86 4.20 -9.60
CA ASN A 18 9.71 4.28 -10.79
C ASN A 18 9.03 5.09 -11.91
N THR A 19 8.12 6.01 -11.58
CA THR A 19 7.31 6.77 -12.56
C THR A 19 8.00 8.00 -13.11
N GLY A 20 9.06 8.49 -12.44
CA GLY A 20 9.67 9.78 -12.75
C GLY A 20 9.16 10.95 -11.91
N TYR A 21 8.07 10.77 -11.15
CA TYR A 21 7.46 11.80 -10.29
C TYR A 21 7.43 11.35 -8.83
N THR A 22 7.44 12.27 -7.89
CA THR A 22 7.29 11.98 -6.45
C THR A 22 5.85 11.59 -6.15
N ILE A 23 5.65 10.52 -5.38
CA ILE A 23 4.35 10.21 -4.76
C ILE A 23 4.26 11.01 -3.47
N GLU A 24 3.33 11.94 -3.42
CA GLU A 24 3.09 12.79 -2.24
C GLU A 24 2.19 12.10 -1.22
N GLN A 25 1.23 11.29 -1.69
CA GLN A 25 0.28 10.60 -0.82
C GLN A 25 0.06 9.17 -1.31
N PHE A 26 -0.02 8.24 -0.37
CA PHE A 26 -0.30 6.84 -0.68
C PHE A 26 -1.40 6.30 0.22
N TYR A 27 -2.41 5.67 -0.38
CA TYR A 27 -3.55 5.09 0.30
C TYR A 27 -3.68 3.62 -0.03
N ALA A 28 -4.15 2.83 0.93
CA ALA A 28 -4.58 1.46 0.72
C ALA A 28 -5.92 1.23 1.41
N SER A 29 -6.83 0.50 0.78
CA SER A 29 -8.10 0.07 1.37
C SER A 29 -8.41 -1.36 0.97
N SER A 30 -9.18 -2.09 1.77
CA SER A 30 -9.66 -3.42 1.36
C SER A 30 -10.59 -3.29 0.15
N VAL A 31 -10.52 -4.26 -0.78
CA VAL A 31 -11.36 -4.23 -1.99
C VAL A 31 -12.83 -4.14 -1.61
N GLY A 32 -13.55 -3.22 -2.25
CA GLY A 32 -14.98 -3.00 -2.04
C GLY A 32 -15.33 -1.97 -0.98
N GLN A 33 -14.33 -1.28 -0.41
CA GLN A 33 -14.55 -0.06 0.37
C GLN A 33 -14.66 1.15 -0.55
N ASP A 34 -15.71 1.95 -0.38
CA ASP A 34 -15.93 3.16 -1.18
C ASP A 34 -15.10 4.37 -0.70
N SER A 35 -14.50 4.29 0.48
CA SER A 35 -13.68 5.36 1.07
C SER A 35 -12.22 4.91 1.26
N TRP A 36 -11.31 5.82 0.95
CA TRP A 36 -9.90 5.69 1.30
C TRP A 36 -9.70 6.03 2.77
N GLU A 37 -8.80 5.30 3.43
CA GLU A 37 -8.38 5.61 4.80
C GLU A 37 -7.39 6.79 4.82
N GLU A 38 -6.58 6.87 5.87
CA GLU A 38 -5.54 7.90 6.00
C GLU A 38 -4.40 7.69 5.01
N ASP A 39 -3.66 8.78 4.72
CA ASP A 39 -2.42 8.70 3.96
C ASP A 39 -1.36 7.96 4.77
N ILE A 40 -0.88 6.85 4.22
CA ILE A 40 0.07 5.94 4.86
C ILE A 40 1.46 6.58 4.97
N LEU A 41 1.81 7.53 4.09
CA LEU A 41 3.08 8.27 4.17
C LEU A 41 3.04 9.38 5.23
N GLY A 42 1.85 9.87 5.58
CA GLY A 42 1.64 10.89 6.59
C GLY A 42 2.25 12.25 6.22
N ARG A 43 3.49 12.51 6.67
CA ARG A 43 4.24 13.74 6.34
C ARG A 43 5.44 13.48 5.43
N ASP A 44 5.73 12.21 5.18
CA ASP A 44 6.79 11.79 4.28
C ASP A 44 6.26 11.72 2.84
N VAL A 45 7.17 11.63 1.88
CA VAL A 45 6.87 11.46 0.46
C VAL A 45 7.75 10.34 -0.10
N LEU A 46 7.38 9.78 -1.24
CA LEU A 46 8.16 8.75 -1.91
C LEU A 46 8.69 9.25 -3.27
N PRO A 47 9.93 9.77 -3.32
CA PRO A 47 10.55 10.24 -4.56
C PRO A 47 10.68 9.13 -5.61
N SER A 48 10.73 9.51 -6.88
CA SER A 48 11.07 8.58 -7.96
C SER A 48 12.43 7.91 -7.71
N GLY A 49 12.52 6.61 -8.02
CA GLY A 49 13.67 5.75 -7.76
C GLY A 49 13.77 5.24 -6.32
N SER A 50 12.85 5.63 -5.43
CA SER A 50 12.85 5.20 -4.02
C SER A 50 11.82 4.11 -3.74
N SER A 51 11.91 3.50 -2.57
CA SER A 51 10.94 2.51 -2.09
C SER A 51 10.68 2.63 -0.59
N VAL A 52 9.47 2.30 -0.16
CA VAL A 52 9.06 2.25 1.25
C VAL A 52 8.34 0.94 1.53
N VAL A 53 8.48 0.41 2.74
CA VAL A 53 7.70 -0.77 3.18
C VAL A 53 6.55 -0.26 4.03
N ILE A 54 5.33 -0.56 3.60
CA ILE A 54 4.10 -0.22 4.32
C ILE A 54 3.46 -1.48 4.89
N ASN A 55 2.79 -1.35 6.02
CA ASN A 55 1.94 -2.40 6.57
C ASN A 55 0.49 -2.05 6.29
N VAL A 56 -0.19 -2.83 5.45
CA VAL A 56 -1.62 -2.62 5.14
C VAL A 56 -2.54 -3.53 5.95
N ASP A 57 -2.03 -4.20 6.98
CA ASP A 57 -2.83 -5.03 7.86
C ASP A 57 -3.81 -4.17 8.70
N ASP A 58 -5.10 -4.25 8.34
CA ASP A 58 -6.23 -3.61 9.02
C ASP A 58 -6.83 -4.48 10.14
N GLY A 59 -6.20 -5.61 10.48
CA GLY A 59 -6.67 -6.56 11.49
C GLY A 59 -7.81 -7.47 11.04
N THR A 60 -8.34 -7.31 9.83
CA THR A 60 -9.48 -8.11 9.33
C THR A 60 -9.07 -9.47 8.79
N GLY A 61 -7.79 -9.65 8.43
CA GLY A 61 -7.31 -10.84 7.72
C GLY A 61 -7.48 -10.78 6.20
N TYR A 62 -7.95 -9.66 5.64
CA TYR A 62 -8.05 -9.49 4.19
C TYR A 62 -6.68 -9.51 3.51
N CYS A 63 -6.67 -10.03 2.28
CA CYS A 63 -5.48 -10.12 1.44
C CYS A 63 -5.55 -9.24 0.19
N LYS A 64 -6.73 -8.76 -0.18
CA LYS A 64 -6.93 -7.99 -1.41
C LYS A 64 -7.19 -6.54 -1.06
N TYR A 65 -6.34 -5.67 -1.57
CA TYR A 65 -6.39 -4.24 -1.35
C TYR A 65 -6.40 -3.47 -2.67
N ASP A 66 -7.03 -2.31 -2.65
CA ASP A 66 -6.90 -1.28 -3.67
C ASP A 66 -5.83 -0.29 -3.20
N PHE A 67 -4.93 0.13 -4.09
CA PHE A 67 -3.89 1.12 -3.83
C PHE A 67 -4.17 2.39 -4.61
N ARG A 68 -3.89 3.55 -4.02
CA ARG A 68 -3.96 4.84 -4.68
C ARG A 68 -2.69 5.63 -4.40
N ALA A 69 -2.07 6.13 -5.47
CA ALA A 69 -0.93 7.04 -5.39
C ALA A 69 -1.32 8.40 -5.97
N VAL A 70 -1.07 9.48 -5.22
CA VAL A 70 -1.19 10.87 -5.68
C VAL A 70 0.22 11.41 -5.90
N PHE A 71 0.47 11.92 -7.10
CA PHE A 71 1.78 12.40 -7.54
C PHE A 71 1.90 13.92 -7.42
N GLU A 72 3.14 14.42 -7.38
CA GLU A 72 3.45 15.85 -7.22
C GLU A 72 2.92 16.75 -8.36
N ASP A 73 2.64 16.17 -9.53
CA ASP A 73 2.05 16.85 -10.69
C ASP A 73 0.51 16.91 -10.64
N GLY A 74 -0.10 16.29 -9.62
CA GLY A 74 -1.54 16.20 -9.43
C GLY A 74 -2.18 14.95 -10.07
N ASP A 75 -1.40 14.10 -10.73
CA ASP A 75 -1.91 12.84 -11.26
C ASP A 75 -2.25 11.85 -10.13
N VAL A 76 -3.24 11.00 -10.39
CA VAL A 76 -3.69 9.97 -9.44
C VAL A 76 -3.75 8.63 -10.15
N LEU A 77 -3.05 7.63 -9.59
CA LEU A 77 -3.08 6.26 -10.10
C LEU A 77 -3.67 5.30 -9.08
N ASP A 78 -4.80 4.70 -9.48
CA ASP A 78 -5.47 3.67 -8.73
C ASP A 78 -5.13 2.28 -9.27
N LYS A 79 -4.77 1.37 -8.36
CA LYS A 79 -4.58 -0.04 -8.67
C LYS A 79 -5.47 -0.90 -7.79
N SER A 80 -6.47 -1.50 -8.41
CA SER A 80 -7.41 -2.36 -7.70
C SER A 80 -6.97 -3.83 -7.60
N ASN A 81 -7.51 -4.53 -6.59
CA ASN A 81 -7.45 -5.98 -6.42
C ASN A 81 -6.01 -6.54 -6.34
N VAL A 82 -5.13 -5.83 -5.64
CA VAL A 82 -3.75 -6.25 -5.35
C VAL A 82 -3.77 -7.27 -4.20
N ASN A 83 -3.25 -8.47 -4.44
CA ASN A 83 -3.15 -9.50 -3.40
C ASN A 83 -1.84 -9.35 -2.60
N VAL A 84 -1.92 -8.65 -1.47
CA VAL A 84 -0.77 -8.35 -0.59
C VAL A 84 -0.27 -9.56 0.20
N CYS A 85 -1.03 -10.64 0.26
CA CYS A 85 -0.59 -11.90 0.85
C CYS A 85 0.28 -12.73 -0.11
N GLU A 86 0.24 -12.42 -1.40
CA GLU A 86 1.00 -13.14 -2.44
C GLU A 86 2.17 -12.32 -3.00
N ILE A 87 2.26 -11.02 -2.69
CA ILE A 87 3.33 -10.14 -3.16
C ILE A 87 4.12 -9.57 -1.98
N GLY A 88 5.43 -9.43 -2.16
CA GLY A 88 6.29 -8.67 -1.25
C GLY A 88 6.55 -7.23 -1.71
N SER A 89 6.24 -6.90 -2.95
CA SER A 89 6.48 -5.57 -3.52
C SER A 89 5.53 -5.22 -4.65
N PHE A 90 5.24 -3.93 -4.79
CA PHE A 90 4.46 -3.35 -5.88
C PHE A 90 5.21 -2.15 -6.47
N THR A 91 5.29 -2.06 -7.79
CA THR A 91 6.05 -1.00 -8.49
C THR A 91 5.12 -0.18 -9.38
N TYR A 92 5.14 1.15 -9.20
CA TYR A 92 4.62 2.11 -10.16
C TYR A 92 5.72 2.45 -11.18
N ASN A 93 5.40 2.46 -12.48
CA ASN A 93 6.34 2.77 -13.57
C ASN A 93 5.75 3.83 -14.49
#